data_AF-A0A949Z3Q1-F1
#
_entry.id   AF-A0A949Z3Q1-F1
#
_cell.length_a   1.000
_cell.length_b   1.000
_cell.length_c   1.000
_cell.angle_alpha   90.00
_cell.angle_beta   90.00
_cell.angle_gamma   90.00
#
_symmetry.space_group_name_H-M   'P 1'
#
loop_
_entity.id
_entity.type
_entity.pdbx_description
1 polymer ?
#
loop_
_entity_poly.entity_id
_entity_poly.type
_entity_poly.pdbx_seq_one_letter_code
_entity_poly.pdbx_strand_id
1 'polypeptide(L)'
;MLGIAFKLGPGGKGSNQAVAAARLKSEVRLITKLGRDAFGEMARNFYRQQGMSLERVYGCAVAGISVTRPGTAPSMPAREEVDALVASAKW
;
A
#
# COMPACT_ATOMS: atom_id res chain seq x y z
N MET A 1 28.76 -4.30 -16.65
CA MET A 1 28.52 -3.09 -15.84
C MET A 1 27.88 -3.54 -14.54
N LEU A 2 28.64 -3.62 -13.44
CA LEU A 2 28.09 -4.01 -12.13
C LEU A 2 27.27 -2.82 -11.57
N GLY A 3 25.99 -3.06 -11.26
CA GLY A 3 25.12 -2.06 -10.66
C GLY A 3 25.49 -1.81 -9.19
N ILE A 4 26.33 -0.82 -8.93
CA ILE A 4 26.82 -0.45 -7.59
C ILE A 4 25.85 0.41 -6.77
N ALA A 5 24.63 0.67 -7.27
CA ALA A 5 23.65 1.51 -6.59
C ALA A 5 22.27 0.83 -6.56
N PHE A 6 21.94 0.23 -5.41
CA PHE A 6 20.59 -0.24 -5.12
C PHE A 6 19.82 0.87 -4.41
N LYS A 7 18.77 1.39 -5.03
CA LYS A 7 17.91 2.41 -4.42
C LYS A 7 16.74 1.73 -3.74
N LEU A 8 16.81 1.62 -2.42
CA LEU A 8 15.78 0.99 -1.60
C LEU A 8 14.68 1.99 -1.26
N GLY A 9 13.44 1.64 -1.56
CA GLY A 9 12.24 2.42 -1.27
C GLY A 9 10.97 1.66 -1.67
N PRO A 10 9.79 2.08 -1.20
CA PRO A 10 8.54 1.40 -1.54
C PRO A 10 8.23 1.54 -3.04
N GLY A 11 7.92 0.42 -3.70
CA GLY A 11 7.58 0.37 -5.12
C GLY A 11 6.08 0.15 -5.39
N GLY A 12 5.72 0.08 -6.68
CA GLY A 12 4.36 -0.27 -7.16
C GLY A 12 3.66 0.89 -7.87
N LYS A 13 2.86 0.57 -8.90
CA LYS A 13 2.18 1.57 -9.74
C LYS A 13 1.27 2.51 -8.93
N GLY A 14 0.53 1.98 -7.96
CA GLY A 14 -0.34 2.78 -7.08
C GLY A 14 0.45 3.69 -6.13
N SER A 15 1.54 3.18 -5.55
CA SER A 15 2.45 3.96 -4.70
C SER A 15 3.07 5.13 -5.49
N ASN A 16 3.61 4.86 -6.68
CA ASN A 16 4.21 5.88 -7.54
C ASN A 16 3.23 7.01 -7.90
N GLN A 17 1.98 6.65 -8.24
CA GLN A 17 0.93 7.63 -8.56
C GLN A 17 0.55 8.48 -7.34
N ALA A 18 0.37 7.84 -6.18
CA ALA A 18 0.01 8.53 -4.95
C ALA A 18 1.11 9.52 -4.51
N VAL A 19 2.38 9.13 -4.61
CA VAL A 19 3.52 10.00 -4.35
C VAL A 19 3.58 11.18 -5.32
N ALA A 20 3.35 10.94 -6.61
CA ALA A 20 3.31 12.00 -7.60
C ALA A 20 2.20 13.03 -7.30
N ALA A 21 0.99 12.57 -6.99
CA ALA A 21 -0.13 13.42 -6.60
C ALA A 21 0.15 14.22 -5.31
N ALA A 22 0.78 13.60 -4.32
CA ALA A 22 1.15 14.27 -3.07
C ALA A 22 2.20 15.37 -3.29
N ARG A 23 3.18 15.14 -4.17
CA ARG A 23 4.18 16.15 -4.57
C ARG A 23 3.54 17.35 -5.29
N LEU A 24 2.44 17.12 -6.01
CA LEU A 24 1.61 18.15 -6.62
C LEU A 24 0.67 18.84 -5.60
N LYS A 25 0.89 18.64 -4.29
CA LYS A 25 0.13 19.28 -3.19
C LYS A 25 -1.35 18.89 -3.12
N SER A 26 -1.74 17.78 -3.75
CA SER A 26 -3.10 17.24 -3.60
C SER A 26 -3.25 16.52 -2.26
N GLU A 27 -4.45 16.49 -1.70
CA GLU A 27 -4.76 15.63 -0.57
C GLU A 27 -4.80 14.17 -1.04
N VAL A 28 -3.81 13.37 -0.61
CA VAL A 28 -3.68 11.98 -1.03
C VAL A 28 -3.79 11.05 0.17
N ARG A 29 -4.73 10.11 0.07
CA ARG A 29 -4.82 8.99 0.99
C ARG A 29 -4.50 7.70 0.25
N LEU A 30 -3.39 7.06 0.64
CA LEU A 30 -2.98 5.78 0.06
C LEU A 30 -3.56 4.62 0.87
N ILE A 31 -4.31 3.80 0.17
CA ILE A 31 -4.89 2.56 0.66
C ILE A 31 -3.93 1.42 0.30
N THR A 32 -3.24 0.82 1.28
CA THR A 32 -2.26 -0.26 1.04
C THR A 32 -1.97 -1.11 2.28
N LYS A 33 -1.63 -2.39 2.13
CA LYS A 33 -1.18 -3.26 3.24
C LYS A 33 0.33 -3.23 3.35
N LEU A 34 0.84 -2.94 4.55
CA LEU A 34 2.26 -2.99 4.88
C LEU A 34 2.53 -4.09 5.90
N GLY A 35 3.64 -4.80 5.74
CA GLY A 35 4.10 -5.80 6.70
C GLY A 35 4.38 -5.21 8.08
N ARG A 36 4.48 -6.08 9.09
CA ARG A 36 5.01 -5.74 10.43
C ARG A 36 6.49 -6.10 10.50
N ASP A 37 7.25 -5.52 9.58
CA ASP A 37 8.68 -5.76 9.40
C ASP A 37 9.38 -4.46 9.00
N ALA A 38 10.71 -4.52 8.85
CA ALA A 38 11.53 -3.37 8.51
C ALA A 38 11.14 -2.72 7.16
N PHE A 39 10.65 -3.49 6.20
CA PHE A 39 10.20 -2.95 4.91
C PHE A 39 8.87 -2.23 5.04
N GLY A 40 7.96 -2.75 5.87
CA GLY A 40 6.72 -2.09 6.24
C GLY A 40 6.95 -0.76 6.95
N GLU A 41 7.85 -0.72 7.94
CA GLU A 41 8.24 0.51 8.63
C GLU A 41 8.88 1.53 7.69
N MET A 42 9.78 1.09 6.82
CA MET A 42 10.38 1.93 5.79
C MET A 42 9.33 2.58 4.89
N ALA A 43 8.36 1.80 4.42
CA ALA A 43 7.27 2.30 3.60
C ALA A 43 6.38 3.30 4.36
N ARG A 44 6.04 3.01 5.64
CA ARG A 44 5.28 3.94 6.50
C ARG A 44 5.98 5.29 6.62
N ASN A 45 7.27 5.27 6.93
CA ASN A 45 8.08 6.48 7.10
C ASN A 45 8.20 7.26 5.79
N PHE A 46 8.42 6.57 4.67
CA PHE A 46 8.47 7.20 3.35
C PHE A 46 7.15 7.91 3.01
N TYR A 47 5.99 7.28 3.20
CA TYR A 47 4.70 7.90 2.88
C TYR A 47 4.39 9.10 3.78
N ARG A 48 4.73 9.03 5.08
CA ARG A 48 4.62 10.17 6.00
C ARG A 48 5.48 11.35 5.53
N GLN A 49 6.70 11.10 5.06
CA GLN A 49 7.58 12.15 4.51
C GLN A 49 7.02 12.79 3.23
N GLN A 50 6.20 12.07 2.45
CA GLN A 50 5.49 12.64 1.30
C GLN A 50 4.21 13.40 1.69
N GLY A 51 3.88 13.50 2.99
CA GLY A 51 2.67 14.18 3.47
C GLY A 51 1.38 13.35 3.29
N MET A 52 1.50 12.03 3.17
CA MET A 52 0.36 11.14 2.91
C MET A 52 -0.17 10.50 4.20
N SER A 53 -1.49 10.45 4.36
CA SER A 53 -2.14 9.71 5.46
C SER A 53 -2.30 8.23 5.09
N LEU A 54 -2.04 7.34 6.06
CA LEU A 54 -2.16 5.88 5.94
C LEU A 54 -3.40 5.32 6.65
N GLU A 55 -4.42 6.14 6.85
CA GLU A 55 -5.65 5.74 7.50
C GLU A 55 -6.59 5.08 6.49
N ARG A 56 -6.69 3.74 6.50
CA ARG A 56 -7.92 2.98 6.23
C ARG A 56 -7.65 1.47 6.22
N VAL A 57 -8.01 0.82 7.33
CA VAL A 57 -7.95 -0.64 7.54
C VAL A 57 -8.60 -1.45 6.40
N TYR A 58 -9.78 -1.02 5.92
CA TYR A 58 -10.49 -1.63 4.79
C TYR A 58 -9.72 -1.55 3.48
N GLY A 59 -9.04 -0.43 3.25
CA GLY A 59 -8.24 -0.26 2.06
C GLY A 59 -7.07 -1.25 2.02
N CYS A 60 -6.36 -1.37 3.14
CA CYS A 60 -5.27 -2.32 3.29
C CYS A 60 -5.77 -3.76 3.04
N ALA A 61 -6.93 -4.10 3.57
CA ALA A 61 -7.53 -5.41 3.40
C ALA A 61 -7.90 -5.70 1.93
N VAL A 62 -8.58 -4.76 1.25
CA VAL A 62 -8.92 -4.90 -0.18
C VAL A 62 -7.67 -5.08 -1.04
N ALA A 63 -6.69 -4.19 -0.90
CA ALA A 63 -5.45 -4.26 -1.66
C ALA A 63 -4.67 -5.56 -1.37
N GLY A 64 -4.64 -5.99 -0.10
CA GLY A 64 -4.01 -7.22 0.33
C GLY A 64 -4.63 -8.48 -0.29
N ILE A 65 -5.96 -8.51 -0.45
CA ILE A 65 -6.64 -9.61 -1.14
C ILE A 65 -6.38 -9.54 -2.65
N SER A 66 -6.48 -8.34 -3.24
CA SER A 66 -6.31 -8.18 -4.70
C SER A 66 -4.93 -8.61 -5.21
N VAL A 67 -3.85 -8.34 -4.47
CA VAL A 67 -2.50 -8.75 -4.91
C VAL A 67 -2.20 -10.25 -4.76
N THR A 68 -3.11 -11.02 -4.15
CA THR A 68 -3.00 -12.49 -4.06
C THR A 68 -3.69 -13.22 -5.20
N ARG A 69 -4.41 -12.49 -6.07
CA ARG A 69 -5.24 -13.06 -7.15
C ARG A 69 -4.78 -12.58 -8.52
N PRO A 70 -4.76 -13.46 -9.54
CA PRO A 70 -4.51 -13.05 -10.91
C PRO A 70 -5.72 -12.30 -11.50
N GLY A 71 -5.46 -11.29 -12.33
CA GLY A 71 -6.46 -10.57 -13.14
C GLY A 71 -7.15 -9.41 -12.43
N THR A 72 -7.52 -8.36 -13.16
CA THR A 72 -8.00 -7.08 -12.60
C THR A 72 -9.42 -7.16 -12.02
N ALA A 73 -10.38 -7.73 -12.75
CA ALA A 73 -11.75 -7.90 -12.26
C ALA A 73 -11.88 -9.09 -11.27
N PRO A 74 -11.26 -10.26 -11.51
CA PRO A 74 -11.30 -11.39 -10.56
C PRO A 74 -10.54 -11.13 -9.24
N SER A 75 -9.65 -10.13 -9.21
CA SER A 75 -8.94 -9.73 -7.98
C SER A 75 -9.71 -8.74 -7.11
N MET A 76 -10.90 -8.28 -7.52
CA MET A 76 -11.73 -7.47 -6.63
C MET A 76 -12.35 -8.36 -5.54
N PRO A 77 -12.07 -8.10 -4.26
CA PRO A 77 -12.66 -8.84 -3.16
C PRO A 77 -14.10 -8.40 -2.89
N ALA A 78 -14.94 -9.35 -2.47
CA ALA A 78 -16.26 -9.06 -1.94
C ALA A 78 -16.17 -8.47 -0.53
N ARG A 79 -17.24 -7.77 -0.10
CA ARG A 79 -17.28 -7.06 1.20
C ARG A 79 -17.00 -8.01 2.36
N GLU A 80 -17.57 -9.20 2.32
CA GLU A 80 -17.49 -10.22 3.36
C GLU A 80 -16.04 -10.72 3.54
N GLU A 81 -15.29 -10.82 2.45
CA GLU A 81 -13.88 -11.21 2.48
C GLU A 81 -13.00 -10.13 3.14
N VAL A 82 -13.33 -8.87 2.87
CA VAL A 82 -12.65 -7.72 3.46
C VAL A 82 -12.97 -7.64 4.96
N ASP A 83 -14.23 -7.79 5.35
CA ASP A 83 -14.68 -7.79 6.75
C ASP A 83 -14.02 -8.92 7.55
N ALA A 84 -13.95 -10.13 6.99
CA ALA A 84 -13.28 -11.27 7.62
C ALA A 84 -11.77 -11.04 7.81
N LEU A 85 -11.10 -10.45 6.82
CA LEU A 85 -9.67 -10.10 6.93
C LEU A 85 -9.44 -8.99 7.97
N VAL A 86 -10.32 -7.99 8.02
CA VAL A 86 -10.24 -6.90 9.01
C VAL A 86 -10.47 -7.41 10.43
N ALA A 87 -11.43 -8.31 10.63
CA ALA A 87 -11.76 -8.90 11.93
C ALA A 87 -10.66 -9.86 12.44
N SER A 88 -9.98 -10.58 11.53
CA SER A 88 -8.88 -11.50 11.89
C SER A 88 -7.54 -10.79 12.12
N ALA A 89 -7.36 -9.59 11.58
CA ALA A 89 -6.19 -8.77 11.82
C ALA A 89 -6.25 -8.13 13.21
N LYS A 90 -5.40 -8.59 14.13
CA LYS A 90 -5.10 -7.88 15.39
C LYS A 90 -4.27 -6.65 15.03
N TRP A 91 -4.89 -5.52 14.68
CA TRP A 91 -4.23 -4.26 14.30
C TRP A 91 -3.37 -3.67 15.41
#